data_AF-A0A644XGB3-F1
#
_entry.id   AF-A0A644XGB3-F1
#
_cell.length_a   1.000
_cell.length_b   1.000
_cell.length_c   1.000
_cell.angle_alpha   90.00
_cell.angle_beta   90.00
_cell.angle_gamma   90.00
#
_symmetry.space_group_name_H-M   'P 1'
#
loop_
_entity.id
_entity.type
_entity.pdbx_description
1 polymer ?
#
loop_
_entity_poly.entity_id
_entity_poly.type
_entity_poly.pdbx_seq_one_letter_code
_entity_poly.pdbx_strand_id
1 'polypeptide(L)'
;MYKSSVWRTYYYRFGIIPVYIGIFLFIRDFLPSGYIIFLLFFSLILLWSAIWSAFFIYHLRIVTATLDGLSIRHSKNNIEKVDYRDIGWIYQPMYINPSIVIFKYRSVAANKEKTIMFINRFDSNTFPSRTEERIMLRFIRFQIGRTNPGYNVWNEPSRMKLSTIELVSFLIIQIPSILIFNFL
;
A
#
# COMPACT_ATOMS: atom_id res chain seq x y z
N MET A 1 7.94 11.75 18.02
CA MET A 1 8.41 10.66 17.12
C MET A 1 7.19 9.94 16.58
N TYR A 2 7.00 9.93 15.25
CA TYR A 2 5.85 9.29 14.60
C TYR A 2 6.28 7.97 13.94
N LYS A 3 5.44 6.93 13.99
CA LYS A 3 5.77 5.59 13.48
C LYS A 3 4.65 5.01 12.64
N SER A 4 5.01 4.36 11.54
CA SER A 4 4.10 3.52 10.74
C SER A 4 3.58 2.30 11.53
N SER A 5 2.47 1.71 11.09
CA SER A 5 1.91 0.51 11.71
C SER A 5 2.68 -0.76 11.33
N VAL A 6 3.39 -1.34 12.29
CA VAL A 6 4.16 -2.58 12.09
C VAL A 6 3.25 -3.76 11.76
N TRP A 7 2.21 -3.98 12.57
CA TRP A 7 1.28 -5.11 12.39
C TRP A 7 0.57 -5.07 11.03
N ARG A 8 0.03 -3.90 10.63
CA ARG A 8 -0.61 -3.77 9.32
C ARG A 8 0.39 -3.95 8.18
N THR A 9 1.61 -3.43 8.34
CA THR A 9 2.67 -3.65 7.35
C THR A 9 2.94 -5.14 7.13
N TYR A 10 2.99 -5.95 8.20
CA TYR A 10 3.14 -7.41 8.06
C TYR A 10 1.90 -8.07 7.45
N TYR A 11 0.70 -7.69 7.87
CA TYR A 11 -0.55 -8.23 7.33
C TYR A 11 -0.66 -8.01 5.81
N TYR A 12 -0.37 -6.80 5.33
CA TYR A 12 -0.44 -6.49 3.88
C TYR A 12 0.70 -7.13 3.07
N ARG A 13 1.83 -7.46 3.70
CA ARG A 13 2.93 -8.17 3.04
C ARG A 13 2.69 -9.67 2.93
N PHE A 14 2.12 -10.29 3.97
CA PHE A 14 2.12 -11.76 4.11
C PHE A 14 0.77 -12.36 4.47
N GLY A 15 -0.15 -11.59 5.04
CA GLY A 15 -1.42 -12.09 5.59
C GLY A 15 -2.54 -12.24 4.55
N ILE A 16 -2.48 -11.51 3.44
CA ILE A 16 -3.55 -11.50 2.43
C ILE A 16 -3.72 -12.88 1.76
N ILE A 17 -2.61 -13.51 1.32
CA ILE A 17 -2.67 -14.80 0.61
C ILE A 17 -3.23 -15.93 1.50
N PRO A 18 -2.73 -16.15 2.73
CA PRO A 18 -3.29 -17.19 3.62
C PRO A 18 -4.78 -17.01 3.90
N VAL A 19 -5.26 -15.77 4.00
CA VAL A 19 -6.69 -15.48 4.20
C VAL A 19 -7.51 -15.95 3.01
N TYR A 20 -7.09 -15.64 1.79
CA TYR A 20 -7.79 -16.13 0.59
C TYR A 20 -7.77 -17.65 0.48
N ILE A 21 -6.64 -18.29 0.79
CA ILE A 21 -6.55 -19.76 0.82
C ILE A 21 -7.53 -20.34 1.84
N GLY A 22 -7.59 -19.77 3.05
CA GLY A 22 -8.54 -20.21 4.09
C GLY A 22 -10.00 -20.08 3.66
N ILE A 23 -10.36 -18.96 3.04
CA ILE A 23 -11.72 -18.73 2.49
C ILE A 23 -12.06 -19.79 1.43
N PHE A 24 -11.11 -20.13 0.56
CA PHE A 24 -11.35 -21.14 -0.46
C PHE A 24 -11.52 -22.54 0.10
N LEU A 25 -10.67 -22.94 1.04
CA LEU A 25 -10.82 -24.23 1.71
C LEU A 25 -12.18 -24.33 2.40
N PHE A 26 -12.67 -23.23 2.98
CA PHE A 26 -13.99 -23.18 3.60
C PHE A 26 -15.13 -23.27 2.57
N ILE A 27 -15.09 -22.51 1.48
CA ILE A 27 -16.19 -22.46 0.49
C ILE A 27 -16.24 -23.73 -0.37
N ARG A 28 -15.09 -24.37 -0.63
CA ARG A 28 -14.98 -25.58 -1.45
C ARG A 28 -15.97 -26.67 -1.04
N ASP A 29 -16.19 -26.86 0.27
CA ASP A 29 -17.02 -27.94 0.80
C ASP A 29 -18.53 -27.71 0.58
N PHE A 30 -18.93 -26.51 0.13
CA PHE A 30 -20.34 -26.12 -0.08
C PHE A 30 -20.73 -26.02 -1.56
N LEU A 31 -19.91 -26.48 -2.50
CA LEU A 31 -20.15 -26.33 -3.95
C LEU A 31 -20.49 -27.66 -4.63
N PRO A 32 -21.79 -27.99 -4.79
CA PRO A 32 -22.25 -29.29 -5.32
C PRO A 32 -22.20 -29.41 -6.87
N SER A 33 -22.11 -28.30 -7.62
CA SER A 33 -21.90 -28.31 -9.07
C SER A 33 -21.20 -27.01 -9.51
N GLY A 34 -20.38 -27.05 -10.57
CA GLY A 34 -19.57 -25.89 -11.02
C GLY A 34 -18.16 -25.79 -10.41
N TYR A 35 -17.66 -26.87 -9.78
CA TYR A 35 -16.35 -26.90 -9.11
C TYR A 35 -15.17 -26.45 -10.00
N ILE A 36 -15.16 -26.84 -11.28
CA ILE A 36 -14.10 -26.46 -12.23
C ILE A 36 -14.12 -24.95 -12.51
N ILE A 37 -15.30 -24.37 -12.72
CA ILE A 37 -15.48 -22.93 -12.97
C ILE A 37 -15.05 -22.14 -11.72
N PHE A 38 -15.48 -22.59 -10.54
CA PHE A 38 -15.06 -22.00 -9.27
C PHE A 38 -13.54 -22.06 -9.06
N LEU A 39 -12.90 -23.20 -9.36
CA LEU A 39 -11.45 -23.35 -9.28
C LEU A 39 -10.70 -22.37 -10.20
N LEU A 40 -11.17 -22.19 -11.42
CA LEU A 40 -10.56 -21.25 -12.38
C LEU A 40 -10.64 -19.81 -11.86
N PHE A 41 -11.81 -19.38 -11.40
CA PHE A 41 -11.97 -18.04 -10.82
C PHE A 41 -11.15 -17.83 -9.56
N PHE A 42 -11.14 -18.82 -8.67
CA PHE A 42 -10.36 -18.72 -7.45
C PHE A 42 -8.85 -18.66 -7.74
N SER A 43 -8.38 -19.42 -8.72
CA SER A 43 -6.99 -19.38 -9.17
C SER A 43 -6.61 -18.00 -9.72
N LEU A 44 -7.51 -17.34 -10.47
CA LEU A 44 -7.31 -15.96 -10.95
C LEU A 44 -7.24 -14.96 -9.78
N ILE A 45 -8.12 -15.10 -8.77
CA ILE A 45 -8.09 -14.25 -7.56
C ILE A 45 -6.81 -14.46 -6.77
N LEU A 46 -6.35 -15.71 -6.62
CA LEU A 46 -5.09 -16.01 -5.95
C LEU A 46 -3.89 -15.44 -6.69
N LEU A 47 -3.83 -15.61 -8.01
CA LEU A 47 -2.78 -15.05 -8.85
C LEU A 47 -2.74 -13.52 -8.71
N TRP A 48 -3.91 -12.88 -8.79
CA TRP A 48 -4.05 -11.44 -8.59
C TRP A 48 -3.57 -10.99 -7.19
N SER A 49 -3.99 -11.72 -6.16
CA SER A 49 -3.59 -11.45 -4.78
C SER A 49 -2.08 -11.66 -4.56
N ALA A 50 -1.48 -12.62 -5.25
CA ALA A 50 -0.04 -12.87 -5.22
C ALA A 50 0.75 -11.72 -5.87
N ILE A 51 0.27 -11.17 -6.99
CA ILE A 51 0.87 -10.00 -7.64
C ILE A 51 0.88 -8.80 -6.68
N TRP A 52 -0.26 -8.50 -6.05
CA TRP A 52 -0.33 -7.41 -5.07
C TRP A 52 0.51 -7.65 -3.83
N SER A 53 0.54 -8.88 -3.33
CA SER A 53 1.36 -9.23 -2.18
C SER A 53 2.84 -9.08 -2.50
N ALA A 54 3.29 -9.52 -3.68
CA ALA A 54 4.66 -9.31 -4.15
C ALA A 54 5.00 -7.81 -4.25
N PHE A 55 4.09 -7.02 -4.81
CA PHE A 55 4.22 -5.57 -4.87
C PHE A 55 4.35 -4.92 -3.48
N PHE A 56 3.51 -5.32 -2.52
CA PHE A 56 3.60 -4.83 -1.13
C PHE A 56 4.85 -5.31 -0.40
N ILE A 57 5.30 -6.55 -0.60
CA ILE A 57 6.58 -7.03 -0.06
C ILE A 57 7.73 -6.16 -0.56
N TYR A 58 7.72 -5.81 -1.85
CA TYR A 58 8.78 -5.01 -2.44
C TYR A 58 8.75 -3.54 -2.04
N HIS A 59 7.58 -2.90 -1.99
CA HIS A 59 7.48 -1.45 -1.75
C HIS A 59 7.12 -1.04 -0.33
N LEU A 60 6.33 -1.84 0.39
CA LEU A 60 5.84 -1.46 1.71
C LEU A 60 6.99 -1.56 2.71
N ARG A 61 7.19 -0.56 3.58
CA ARG A 61 8.29 -0.46 4.56
C ARG A 61 7.77 0.12 5.87
N ILE A 62 8.48 -0.20 6.95
CA ILE A 62 8.22 0.39 8.26
C ILE A 62 9.04 1.68 8.32
N VAL A 63 8.35 2.79 8.53
CA VAL A 63 8.94 4.13 8.55
C VAL A 63 8.74 4.77 9.90
N THR A 64 9.77 5.44 10.38
CA THR A 64 9.78 6.23 11.61
C THR A 64 10.22 7.64 11.27
N ALA A 65 9.41 8.64 11.63
CA ALA A 65 9.73 10.05 11.44
C ALA A 65 10.17 10.70 12.75
N THR A 66 11.34 11.32 12.73
CA THR A 66 11.92 12.12 13.82
C THR A 66 12.14 13.56 13.35
N LEU A 67 12.62 14.45 14.21
CA LEU A 67 12.94 15.83 13.81
C LEU A 67 14.11 15.86 12.81
N ASP A 68 15.10 14.98 13.00
CA ASP A 68 16.33 14.98 12.19
C ASP A 68 16.19 14.28 10.84
N GLY A 69 15.11 13.54 10.60
CA GLY A 69 14.90 12.81 9.35
C GLY A 69 13.92 11.64 9.45
N LEU A 70 13.94 10.80 8.42
CA LEU A 70 13.19 9.56 8.32
C LEU A 70 14.12 8.36 8.51
N SER A 71 13.66 7.36 9.27
CA SER A 71 14.29 6.04 9.36
C SER A 71 13.41 5.01 8.69
N ILE A 72 13.91 4.41 7.61
CA ILE A 72 13.23 3.42 6.77
C ILE A 72 13.82 2.04 7.08
N ARG A 73 13.00 1.12 7.58
CA ARG A 73 13.41 -0.24 7.87
C ARG A 73 13.10 -1.16 6.68
N HIS A 74 14.16 -1.65 6.04
CA HIS A 74 14.09 -2.64 4.95
C HIS A 74 13.97 -4.06 5.49
N SER A 75 14.80 -4.38 6.49
CA SER A 75 14.84 -5.68 7.17
C SER A 75 15.12 -5.45 8.67
N LYS A 76 15.09 -6.52 9.49
CA LYS A 76 15.33 -6.46 10.94
C LYS A 76 16.61 -5.67 11.29
N ASN A 77 17.66 -5.83 10.47
CA ASN A 77 18.97 -5.22 10.70
C ASN A 77 19.35 -4.11 9.69
N ASN A 78 18.50 -3.82 8.69
CA ASN A 78 18.80 -2.85 7.64
C ASN A 78 17.87 -1.64 7.77
N ILE A 79 18.42 -0.55 8.31
CA ILE A 79 17.74 0.74 8.51
C ILE A 79 18.48 1.80 7.68
N GLU A 80 17.77 2.36 6.71
CA GLU A 80 18.24 3.50 5.91
C GLU A 80 17.73 4.79 6.56
N LYS A 81 18.65 5.73 6.84
CA LYS A 81 18.28 7.10 7.26
C LYS A 81 18.18 7.98 6.03
N VAL A 82 17.12 8.78 5.96
CA VAL A 82 16.81 9.68 4.85
C VAL A 82 16.54 11.07 5.41
N ASP A 83 17.21 12.07 4.85
CA ASP A 83 16.99 13.46 5.21
C ASP A 83 15.75 14.02 4.50
N TYR A 84 15.06 14.98 5.11
CA TYR A 84 13.87 15.58 4.53
C TYR A 84 14.16 16.35 3.23
N ARG A 85 15.39 16.86 3.06
CA ARG A 85 15.85 17.50 1.82
C ARG A 85 15.91 16.56 0.61
N ASP A 86 16.07 15.25 0.85
CA ASP A 86 16.20 14.25 -0.22
C ASP A 86 14.84 13.69 -0.69
N ILE A 87 13.74 14.18 -0.12
CA ILE A 87 12.39 13.74 -0.47
C ILE A 87 11.90 14.54 -1.68
N GLY A 88 11.61 13.83 -2.77
CA GLY A 88 11.11 14.44 -4.01
C GLY A 88 9.61 14.72 -3.95
N TRP A 89 8.81 13.72 -3.57
CA TRP A 89 7.37 13.89 -3.39
C TRP A 89 6.80 12.92 -2.36
N ILE A 90 5.68 13.28 -1.75
CA ILE A 90 4.93 12.44 -0.82
C ILE A 90 3.43 12.51 -1.13
N TYR A 91 2.82 11.35 -1.28
CA TYR A 91 1.47 11.18 -1.79
C TYR A 91 0.69 10.19 -0.93
N GLN A 92 -0.52 10.57 -0.54
CA GLN A 92 -1.50 9.68 0.11
C GLN A 92 -2.70 9.46 -0.81
N PRO A 93 -2.94 8.23 -1.29
CA PRO A 93 -4.16 7.88 -2.01
C PRO A 93 -5.44 8.17 -1.23
N MET A 94 -6.45 8.68 -1.93
CA MET A 94 -7.80 8.82 -1.36
C MET A 94 -8.54 7.48 -1.36
N TYR A 95 -9.44 7.29 -0.40
CA TYR A 95 -10.32 6.11 -0.31
C TYR A 95 -9.66 4.75 -0.04
N ILE A 96 -8.34 4.71 0.25
CA ILE A 96 -7.65 3.46 0.62
C ILE A 96 -7.58 3.31 2.13
N ASN A 97 -7.95 2.13 2.64
CA ASN A 97 -7.84 1.75 4.05
C ASN A 97 -7.05 0.43 4.16
N PRO A 98 -5.95 0.37 4.93
CA PRO A 98 -5.34 1.43 5.73
C PRO A 98 -4.81 2.59 4.89
N SER A 99 -4.62 3.75 5.53
CA SER A 99 -3.98 4.91 4.90
C SER A 99 -2.54 4.55 4.52
N ILE A 100 -2.34 4.23 3.25
CA ILE A 100 -1.03 4.01 2.64
C ILE A 100 -0.48 5.38 2.26
N VAL A 101 0.79 5.62 2.52
CA VAL A 101 1.52 6.79 2.04
C VAL A 101 2.64 6.29 1.15
N ILE A 102 2.75 6.87 -0.03
CA ILE A 102 3.79 6.60 -1.00
C ILE A 102 4.70 7.81 -1.00
N PHE A 103 6.00 7.60 -0.90
CA PHE A 103 6.94 8.70 -1.09
C PHE A 103 8.14 8.26 -1.90
N LYS A 104 8.67 9.23 -2.66
CA LYS A 104 9.87 9.10 -3.46
C LYS A 104 10.98 9.92 -2.84
N TYR A 105 12.13 9.30 -2.67
CA TYR A 105 13.32 9.93 -2.09
C TYR A 105 14.58 9.51 -2.85
N ARG A 106 15.62 10.34 -2.76
CA ARG A 106 16.95 9.97 -3.24
C ARG A 106 17.69 9.27 -2.11
N SER A 107 18.06 8.01 -2.33
CA SER A 107 18.91 7.27 -1.41
C SER A 107 20.33 7.80 -1.51
N VAL A 108 20.87 8.34 -0.40
CA VAL A 108 22.28 8.79 -0.35
C VAL A 108 23.23 7.59 -0.54
N ALA A 109 22.92 6.47 0.12
CA ALA A 109 23.75 5.27 0.05
C ALA A 109 23.80 4.63 -1.36
N ALA A 110 22.67 4.62 -2.08
CA ALA A 110 22.59 4.02 -3.42
C ALA A 110 22.74 5.04 -4.56
N ASN A 111 22.81 6.34 -4.26
CA ASN A 111 22.70 7.47 -5.19
C ASN A 111 21.59 7.30 -6.25
N LYS A 112 20.46 6.71 -5.84
CA LYS A 112 19.34 6.37 -6.73
C LYS A 112 18.03 6.82 -6.12
N GLU A 113 17.10 7.21 -6.99
CA GLU A 113 15.73 7.45 -6.58
C GLU A 113 15.05 6.14 -6.20
N LYS A 114 14.39 6.13 -5.04
CA LYS A 114 13.62 5.01 -4.53
C LYS A 114 12.20 5.48 -4.21
N THR A 115 11.24 4.61 -4.47
CA THR A 115 9.84 4.80 -4.11
C THR A 115 9.45 3.72 -3.12
N ILE A 116 8.96 4.13 -1.95
CA ILE A 116 8.47 3.20 -0.94
C ILE A 116 7.07 3.59 -0.49
N MET A 117 6.41 2.62 0.16
CA MET A 117 5.10 2.78 0.75
C MET A 117 5.19 2.54 2.25
N PHE A 118 4.38 3.20 3.05
CA PHE A 118 4.21 2.87 4.46
C PHE A 118 2.76 3.05 4.89
N ILE A 119 2.34 2.27 5.87
CA ILE A 119 1.00 2.40 6.45
C ILE A 119 1.06 3.32 7.65
N ASN A 120 0.29 4.41 7.61
CA ASN A 120 0.12 5.28 8.78
C ASN A 120 -0.46 4.49 9.95
N ARG A 121 0.07 4.74 11.15
CA ARG A 121 -0.57 4.29 12.38
C ARG A 121 -1.82 5.15 12.61
N PHE A 122 -2.90 4.53 13.07
CA PHE A 122 -4.06 5.28 13.53
C PHE A 122 -3.73 5.86 14.90
N ASP A 123 -3.88 7.17 15.03
CA ASP A 123 -3.75 7.85 16.32
C ASP A 123 -5.07 7.83 17.11
N SER A 124 -6.19 7.43 16.49
CA SER A 124 -7.50 7.27 17.13
C SER A 124 -8.28 6.03 16.65
N ASN A 125 -9.13 5.48 17.53
CA ASN A 125 -10.09 4.41 17.22
C ASN A 125 -11.24 4.84 16.31
N THR A 126 -11.32 6.13 15.96
CA THR A 126 -12.26 6.68 15.00
C THR A 126 -11.73 6.49 13.59
N PHE A 127 -12.54 5.95 12.68
CA PHE A 127 -12.28 6.02 11.24
C PHE A 127 -12.21 7.52 10.88
N PRO A 128 -11.03 8.09 10.61
CA PRO A 128 -10.99 9.49 10.28
C PRO A 128 -11.63 9.69 8.90
N SER A 129 -12.10 10.90 8.67
CA SER A 129 -12.65 11.28 7.38
C SER A 129 -11.63 10.90 6.29
N ARG A 130 -12.12 10.24 5.22
CA ARG A 130 -11.27 9.67 4.16
C ARG A 130 -10.49 10.74 3.38
N THR A 131 -10.74 12.00 3.68
CA THR A 131 -10.18 13.22 3.07
C THR A 131 -9.12 13.89 3.95
N GLU A 132 -9.03 13.57 5.24
CA GLU A 132 -8.06 14.19 6.14
C GLU A 132 -6.66 13.59 6.03
N GLU A 133 -5.69 14.49 5.89
CA GLU A 133 -4.28 14.16 5.95
C GLU A 133 -3.89 13.72 7.37
N ARG A 134 -3.22 12.58 7.48
CA ARG A 134 -2.83 12.00 8.78
C ARG A 134 -1.73 12.82 9.46
N ILE A 135 -1.69 12.79 10.80
CA ILE A 135 -0.75 13.59 11.62
C ILE A 135 0.70 13.33 11.22
N MET A 136 1.11 12.07 11.06
CA MET A 136 2.46 11.72 10.62
C MET A 136 2.80 12.34 9.26
N LEU A 137 1.85 12.35 8.33
CA LEU A 137 2.06 12.93 7.00
C LEU A 137 2.15 14.47 7.05
N ARG A 138 1.27 15.13 7.82
CA ARG A 138 1.37 16.59 8.06
C ARG A 138 2.72 16.96 8.65
N PHE A 139 3.20 16.18 9.63
CA PHE A 139 4.52 16.38 10.23
C PHE A 139 5.64 16.25 9.19
N ILE A 140 5.61 15.21 8.36
CA ILE A 140 6.63 15.02 7.31
C ILE A 140 6.63 16.18 6.31
N ARG A 141 5.45 16.58 5.82
CA ARG A 141 5.34 17.72 4.90
C ARG A 141 5.83 19.02 5.50
N PHE A 142 5.53 19.27 6.78
CA PHE A 142 6.04 20.43 7.49
C PHE A 142 7.57 20.43 7.54
N GLN A 143 8.21 19.29 7.84
CA GLN A 143 9.67 19.20 7.85
C GLN A 143 10.28 19.36 6.45
N ILE A 144 9.67 18.78 5.42
CA ILE A 144 10.10 18.97 4.03
C ILE A 144 10.01 20.44 3.64
N GLY A 145 8.91 21.12 3.92
CA GLY A 145 8.73 22.54 3.58
C GLY A 145 9.76 23.46 4.25
N ARG A 146 10.35 23.05 5.39
CA ARG A 146 11.41 23.80 6.06
C ARG A 146 12.82 23.52 5.51
N THR A 147 13.03 22.37 4.88
CA THR A 147 14.38 21.85 4.56
C THR A 147 14.64 21.67 3.08
N ASN A 148 13.59 21.55 2.27
CA ASN A 148 13.66 21.34 0.84
C ASN A 148 13.01 22.51 0.08
N PRO A 149 13.78 23.54 -0.33
CA PRO A 149 13.24 24.66 -1.12
C PRO A 149 12.79 24.24 -2.53
N GLY A 150 13.25 23.09 -3.04
CA GLY A 150 12.85 22.55 -4.34
C GLY A 150 11.57 21.70 -4.30
N TYR A 151 10.99 21.46 -3.12
CA TYR A 151 9.77 20.68 -3.00
C TYR A 151 8.56 21.48 -3.48
N ASN A 152 7.78 20.89 -4.39
CA ASN A 152 6.55 21.48 -4.88
C ASN A 152 5.40 20.45 -4.84
N VAL A 153 4.33 20.78 -4.12
CA VAL A 153 3.13 19.95 -3.97
C VAL A 153 2.47 19.66 -5.33
N TRP A 154 2.59 20.56 -6.31
CA TRP A 154 2.05 20.36 -7.66
C TRP A 154 2.74 19.23 -8.44
N ASN A 155 3.95 18.82 -8.02
CA ASN A 155 4.67 17.69 -8.63
C ASN A 155 4.24 16.33 -8.04
N GLU A 156 3.33 16.32 -7.07
CA GLU A 156 2.83 15.08 -6.48
C GLU A 156 1.89 14.33 -7.43
N PRO A 157 1.93 12.99 -7.44
CA PRO A 157 0.95 12.18 -8.17
C PRO A 157 -0.49 12.49 -7.76
N SER A 158 -1.42 12.41 -8.73
CA SER A 158 -2.86 12.57 -8.48
C SER A 158 -3.35 11.65 -7.37
N ARG A 159 -4.18 12.21 -6.47
CA ARG A 159 -4.62 11.48 -5.29
C ARG A 159 -5.46 10.24 -5.60
N MET A 160 -6.11 10.23 -6.77
CA MET A 160 -6.98 9.15 -7.21
C MET A 160 -6.24 8.04 -7.94
N LYS A 161 -4.97 8.24 -8.34
CA LYS A 161 -4.28 7.34 -9.27
C LYS A 161 -4.26 5.88 -8.80
N LEU A 162 -3.92 5.63 -7.53
CA LEU A 162 -3.87 4.24 -7.03
C LEU A 162 -5.26 3.62 -6.93
N SER A 163 -6.25 4.36 -6.41
CA SER A 163 -7.62 3.89 -6.25
C SER A 163 -8.29 3.62 -7.60
N THR A 164 -7.98 4.44 -8.62
CA THR A 164 -8.41 4.19 -10.00
C THR A 164 -7.78 2.92 -10.56
N ILE A 165 -6.49 2.69 -10.34
CA ILE A 165 -5.83 1.45 -10.77
C ILE A 165 -6.47 0.24 -10.10
N GLU A 166 -6.68 0.26 -8.78
CA GLU A 166 -7.34 -0.82 -8.05
C GLU A 166 -8.74 -1.11 -8.60
N LEU A 167 -9.56 -0.06 -8.81
CA LEU A 167 -10.91 -0.18 -9.35
C LEU A 167 -10.92 -0.76 -10.77
N VAL A 168 -10.10 -0.20 -11.67
CA VAL A 168 -10.02 -0.67 -13.06
C VAL A 168 -9.57 -2.13 -13.10
N SER A 169 -8.58 -2.48 -12.29
CA SER A 169 -8.09 -3.86 -12.22
C SER A 169 -9.14 -4.83 -11.70
N PHE A 170 -9.89 -4.42 -10.68
CA PHE A 170 -11.00 -5.21 -10.15
C PHE A 170 -12.08 -5.43 -11.21
N LEU A 171 -12.48 -4.38 -11.94
CA LEU A 171 -13.48 -4.49 -13.00
C LEU A 171 -13.02 -5.40 -14.15
N ILE A 172 -11.73 -5.33 -14.54
CA ILE A 172 -11.16 -6.20 -15.57
C ILE A 172 -11.26 -7.69 -15.19
N ILE A 173 -11.21 -8.02 -13.90
CA ILE A 173 -11.36 -9.41 -13.44
C ILE A 173 -12.84 -9.79 -13.32
N GLN A 174 -13.66 -8.90 -12.75
CA GLN A 174 -15.07 -9.19 -12.47
C GLN A 174 -15.95 -9.25 -13.72
N ILE A 175 -15.74 -8.36 -14.69
CA ILE A 175 -16.58 -8.32 -15.90
C ILE A 175 -16.50 -9.62 -16.71
N PRO A 176 -15.31 -10.15 -17.06
CA PRO A 176 -15.20 -11.46 -17.70
C PRO A 176 -15.78 -12.57 -16.83
N SER A 177 -15.63 -12.47 -15.50
CA SER A 177 -16.16 -13.49 -14.58
C SER A 177 -17.69 -13.58 -14.63
N ILE A 178 -18.37 -12.44 -14.62
CA ILE A 178 -19.83 -12.35 -14.73
C ILE A 178 -20.30 -12.81 -16.13
N LEU A 179 -19.58 -12.44 -17.18
CA LEU A 179 -19.92 -12.86 -18.54
C LEU A 179 -19.81 -14.37 -18.69
N ILE A 180 -18.68 -14.97 -18.28
CA ILE A 180 -18.49 -16.43 -18.33
C ILE A 180 -19.57 -17.16 -17.53
N PHE A 181 -19.97 -16.65 -16.37
CA PHE A 181 -21.00 -17.29 -15.54
C PHE A 181 -22.42 -17.22 -16.13
N ASN A 182 -22.74 -16.17 -16.91
CA ASN A 182 -24.07 -16.02 -17.50
C ASN A 182 -24.20 -16.70 -18.89
N PHE A 183 -23.09 -17.05 -19.53
CA PHE A 183 -23.07 -17.69 -20.86
C PHE A 183 -22.75 -19.21 -20.82
N LEU A 184 -22.58 -19.79 -19.62
CA LEU A 184 -22.41 -21.23 -19.36
C LEU A 184 -23.58 -21.76 -18.51
#